data_AF-A0A5T0UJH5-F1
#
_entry.id   AF-A0A5T0UJH5-F1
#
_cell.length_a   1.000
_cell.length_b   1.000
_cell.length_c   1.000
_cell.angle_alpha   90.00
_cell.angle_beta   90.00
_cell.angle_gamma   90.00
#
_symmetry.space_group_name_H-M   'P 1'
#
loop_
_entity.id
_entity.type
_entity.pdbx_description
1 polymer ?
#
loop_
_entity_poly.entity_id
_entity_poly.type
_entity_poly.pdbx_seq_one_letter_code
_entity_poly.pdbx_strand_id
1 'polypeptide(L)'
;MFYDQAGAPLVSDDMFARAGYRYTVIAPDGKTYNNFAAALAAKLRFDNTDNLGNSDSEVQVYRVVYTEDIQKVLVTIIDDQGQLNDDGSYTSTILVNKELLGQGLAGSAPSEETSQKYADMIKEYRDKGYEVVSKEELPTYDQDETTDQVVTVHLKHGTTTQEKTVDLTQTVTYKYKDGIHAEENTAPTYTKKYSFTATETVDR
;
A
#
# COMPACT_ATOMS: atom_id res chain seq x y z
N MET A 1 11.39 -37.43 -30.91
CA MET A 1 11.33 -38.12 -29.60
C MET A 1 11.45 -37.08 -28.50
N PHE A 2 10.69 -37.23 -27.42
CA PHE A 2 10.82 -36.38 -26.22
C PHE A 2 11.92 -36.88 -25.26
N TYR A 3 12.63 -37.95 -25.62
CA TYR A 3 13.72 -38.55 -24.86
C TYR A 3 14.93 -38.81 -25.76
N ASP A 4 16.12 -38.80 -25.16
CA ASP A 4 17.35 -39.20 -25.82
C ASP A 4 17.50 -40.74 -25.87
N GLN A 5 18.60 -41.22 -26.44
CA GLN A 5 18.88 -42.67 -26.54
C GLN A 5 19.11 -43.34 -25.18
N ALA A 6 19.38 -42.57 -24.13
CA ALA A 6 19.53 -43.05 -22.76
C ALA A 6 18.22 -42.98 -21.96
N GLY A 7 17.12 -42.48 -22.56
CA GLY A 7 15.82 -42.33 -21.92
C GLY A 7 15.70 -41.08 -21.04
N ALA A 8 16.62 -40.12 -21.14
CA ALA A 8 16.50 -38.83 -20.46
C ALA A 8 15.60 -37.88 -21.27
N PRO A 9 14.72 -37.10 -20.61
CA PRO A 9 13.82 -36.19 -21.32
C PRO A 9 14.61 -35.06 -22.00
N LEU A 10 14.34 -34.85 -23.29
CA LEU A 10 14.92 -33.78 -24.12
C LEU A 10 14.19 -32.43 -23.96
N VAL A 11 13.06 -32.43 -23.26
CA VAL A 11 12.22 -31.27 -23.02
C VAL A 11 11.96 -31.17 -21.53
N SER A 12 12.17 -29.98 -20.96
CA SER A 12 11.94 -29.70 -19.54
C SER A 12 11.00 -28.51 -19.37
N ASP A 13 10.49 -28.35 -18.15
CA ASP A 13 9.59 -27.26 -17.79
C ASP A 13 10.23 -25.86 -17.99
N ASP A 14 11.55 -25.74 -17.77
CA ASP A 14 12.30 -24.49 -17.97
C ASP A 14 12.23 -23.97 -19.41
N MET A 15 12.06 -24.85 -20.39
CA MET A 15 11.92 -24.46 -21.81
C MET A 15 10.62 -23.70 -22.09
N PHE A 16 9.64 -23.83 -21.20
CA PHE A 16 8.33 -23.21 -21.31
C PHE A 16 8.13 -22.10 -20.28
N ALA A 17 9.11 -21.81 -19.43
CA ALA A 17 9.04 -20.67 -18.53
C ALA A 17 8.95 -19.37 -19.34
N ARG A 18 7.93 -18.55 -19.05
CA ARG A 18 7.77 -17.21 -19.63
C ARG A 18 7.49 -16.20 -18.53
N ALA A 19 8.27 -15.12 -18.49
CA ALA A 19 8.11 -14.07 -17.50
C ALA A 19 6.68 -13.51 -17.54
N GLY A 20 6.02 -13.43 -16.38
CA GLY A 20 4.64 -12.96 -16.27
C GLY A 20 3.56 -13.98 -16.67
N TYR A 21 3.93 -15.21 -17.00
CA TYR A 21 2.96 -16.24 -17.39
C TYR A 21 3.18 -17.54 -16.62
N ARG A 22 2.06 -18.17 -16.28
CA ARG A 22 2.00 -19.59 -15.96
C ARG A 22 1.63 -20.36 -17.22
N TYR A 23 1.96 -21.64 -17.25
CA TYR A 23 1.52 -22.51 -18.34
C TYR A 23 0.91 -23.80 -17.83
N THR A 24 0.07 -24.38 -18.67
CA THR A 24 -0.41 -25.75 -18.55
C THR A 24 -0.14 -26.48 -19.86
N VAL A 25 -0.22 -27.80 -19.84
CA VAL A 25 0.03 -28.65 -21.00
C VAL A 25 -1.19 -29.50 -21.28
N ILE A 26 -1.78 -29.34 -22.46
CA ILE A 26 -2.78 -30.27 -22.97
C ILE A 26 -2.05 -31.39 -23.68
N ALA A 27 -2.16 -32.60 -23.14
CA ALA A 27 -1.50 -33.79 -23.68
C ALA A 27 -2.37 -34.45 -24.79
N PRO A 28 -1.81 -35.40 -25.56
CA PRO A 28 -2.52 -36.13 -26.62
C PRO A 28 -3.81 -36.84 -26.18
N ASP A 29 -3.95 -37.18 -24.89
CA ASP A 29 -5.19 -37.76 -24.34
C ASP A 29 -6.31 -36.73 -24.11
N GLY A 30 -6.05 -35.46 -24.47
CA GLY A 30 -6.97 -34.33 -24.31
C GLY A 30 -7.01 -33.76 -22.89
N LYS A 31 -6.22 -34.28 -21.94
CA LYS A 31 -6.19 -33.76 -20.56
C LYS A 31 -5.20 -32.64 -20.39
N THR A 32 -5.53 -31.73 -19.49
CA THR A 32 -4.65 -30.64 -19.07
C THR A 32 -3.84 -31.04 -17.84
N TYR A 33 -2.55 -30.76 -17.88
CA TYR A 33 -1.59 -31.00 -16.81
C TYR A 33 -0.95 -29.67 -16.38
N ASN A 34 -0.56 -29.58 -15.11
CA ASN A 34 0.01 -28.36 -14.53
C ASN A 34 1.36 -27.99 -15.16
N ASN A 35 2.12 -28.96 -15.68
CA ASN A 35 3.40 -28.74 -16.31
C ASN A 35 3.72 -29.89 -17.28
N PHE A 36 4.81 -29.77 -18.03
CA PHE A 36 5.20 -30.74 -19.05
C PHE A 36 5.72 -32.02 -18.41
N ALA A 37 6.43 -31.94 -17.29
CA ALA A 37 6.86 -33.12 -16.54
C ALA A 37 5.68 -34.01 -16.12
N ALA A 38 4.58 -33.44 -15.63
CA ALA A 38 3.37 -34.16 -15.26
C ALA A 38 2.66 -34.78 -16.48
N ALA A 39 2.60 -34.05 -17.59
CA ALA A 39 2.04 -34.56 -18.85
C ALA A 39 2.86 -35.75 -19.39
N LEU A 40 4.19 -35.72 -19.21
CA LEU A 40 5.09 -36.78 -19.62
C LEU A 40 5.00 -38.00 -18.67
N ALA A 41 4.86 -37.76 -17.37
CA ALA A 41 4.69 -38.79 -16.34
C ALA A 41 3.39 -39.61 -16.52
N ALA A 42 2.41 -39.07 -17.24
CA ALA A 42 1.21 -39.81 -17.61
C ALA A 42 1.47 -41.02 -18.53
N LYS A 43 2.69 -41.15 -19.08
CA LYS A 43 3.13 -42.28 -19.92
C LYS A 43 2.10 -42.67 -20.96
N LEU A 44 1.59 -41.66 -21.67
CA LEU A 44 0.61 -41.85 -22.72
C LEU A 44 1.18 -42.81 -23.76
N ARG A 45 0.34 -43.72 -24.25
CA ARG A 45 0.74 -44.66 -25.28
C ARG A 45 0.86 -43.90 -26.58
N PHE A 46 2.09 -43.67 -27.01
CA PHE A 46 2.39 -43.28 -28.38
C PHE A 46 2.13 -44.52 -29.23
N ASP A 47 1.17 -44.43 -30.14
CA ASP A 47 0.85 -45.49 -31.06
C ASP A 47 1.52 -45.21 -32.41
N ASN A 48 1.93 -46.28 -33.09
CA ASN A 48 2.39 -46.24 -34.47
C ASN A 48 1.45 -47.01 -35.42
N THR A 49 0.26 -47.39 -34.97
CA THR A 49 -0.78 -47.90 -35.85
C THR A 49 -1.27 -46.77 -36.77
N ASP A 50 -1.49 -47.09 -38.05
CA ASP A 50 -1.79 -46.18 -39.16
C ASP A 50 -0.62 -45.39 -39.82
N ASN A 51 0.59 -45.92 -39.78
CA ASN A 51 1.71 -45.43 -40.62
C ASN A 51 1.72 -46.05 -42.04
N LEU A 52 0.66 -45.89 -42.84
CA LEU A 52 0.66 -46.27 -44.27
C LEU A 52 1.52 -45.29 -45.10
N GLY A 53 2.85 -45.34 -44.92
CA GLY A 53 3.82 -44.50 -45.63
C GLY A 53 4.92 -43.93 -44.72
N ASN A 54 5.59 -42.85 -45.14
CA ASN A 54 6.67 -42.19 -44.39
C ASN A 54 6.17 -41.17 -43.35
N SER A 55 4.86 -41.09 -43.11
CA SER A 55 4.24 -40.08 -42.24
C SER A 55 3.19 -40.73 -41.34
N ASP A 56 3.19 -40.31 -40.09
CA ASP A 56 2.20 -40.66 -39.07
C ASP A 56 0.98 -39.75 -39.21
N SER A 57 -0.19 -40.33 -39.48
CA SER A 57 -1.44 -39.59 -39.62
C SER A 57 -2.09 -39.22 -38.28
N GLU A 58 -1.65 -39.80 -37.16
CA GLU A 58 -2.18 -39.54 -35.80
C GLU A 58 -1.10 -38.99 -34.86
N VAL A 59 -0.37 -37.97 -35.32
CA VAL A 59 0.70 -37.30 -34.55
C VAL A 59 0.20 -36.92 -33.15
N GLN A 60 0.90 -37.42 -32.13
CA GLN A 60 0.59 -37.09 -30.74
C GLN A 60 1.18 -35.72 -30.38
N VAL A 61 0.30 -34.71 -30.28
CA VAL A 61 0.67 -33.31 -30.03
C VAL A 61 0.47 -32.92 -28.56
N TYR A 62 1.50 -32.32 -27.97
CA TYR A 62 1.38 -31.58 -26.71
C TYR A 62 1.18 -30.09 -27.02
N ARG A 63 0.19 -29.45 -26.39
CA ARG A 63 -0.05 -28.00 -26.53
C ARG A 63 0.25 -27.30 -25.21
N VAL A 64 1.18 -26.34 -25.24
CA VAL A 64 1.46 -25.47 -24.11
C VAL A 64 0.50 -24.29 -24.15
N VAL A 65 -0.25 -24.07 -23.07
CA VAL A 65 -1.22 -22.99 -22.94
C VAL A 65 -0.73 -22.04 -21.87
N TYR A 66 -0.49 -20.78 -22.23
CA TYR A 66 -0.04 -19.75 -21.31
C TYR A 66 -1.23 -18.95 -20.77
N THR A 67 -1.18 -18.67 -19.47
CA THR A 67 -2.12 -17.80 -18.76
C THR A 67 -1.33 -16.70 -18.08
N GLU A 68 -1.79 -15.45 -18.22
CA GLU A 68 -1.19 -14.31 -17.55
C GLU A 68 -1.19 -14.51 -16.03
N ASP A 69 -0.03 -14.34 -15.43
CA ASP A 69 0.13 -14.35 -13.98
C ASP A 69 0.02 -12.91 -13.48
N ILE A 70 -1.21 -12.49 -13.15
CA ILE A 70 -1.48 -11.14 -12.69
C ILE A 70 -1.38 -11.07 -11.17
N GLN A 71 -0.51 -10.18 -10.71
CA GLN A 71 -0.31 -9.85 -9.30
C GLN A 71 -0.78 -8.43 -9.02
N LYS A 72 -0.94 -8.12 -7.74
CA LYS A 72 -1.46 -6.82 -7.28
C LYS A 72 -0.65 -6.28 -6.11
N VAL A 73 -0.53 -4.96 -6.10
CA VAL A 73 0.01 -4.20 -4.99
C VAL A 73 -1.11 -3.38 -4.36
N LEU A 74 -1.18 -3.45 -3.04
CA LEU A 74 -2.13 -2.70 -2.22
C LEU A 74 -1.39 -1.62 -1.43
N VAL A 75 -2.10 -0.59 -0.99
CA VAL A 75 -1.56 0.46 -0.14
C VAL A 75 -2.27 0.54 1.20
N THR A 76 -1.47 0.72 2.26
CA THR A 76 -1.95 1.11 3.58
C THR A 76 -1.37 2.48 3.94
N ILE A 77 -2.22 3.41 4.36
CA ILE A 77 -1.79 4.74 4.83
C ILE A 77 -2.16 4.85 6.31
N ILE A 78 -1.16 5.14 7.12
CA ILE A 78 -1.25 5.22 8.58
C ILE A 78 -0.97 6.65 9.00
N ASP A 79 -1.82 7.16 9.87
CA ASP A 79 -1.57 8.35 10.66
C ASP A 79 -0.95 7.94 12.00
N ASP A 80 0.33 8.24 12.17
CA ASP A 80 1.08 7.94 13.39
C ASP A 80 0.58 8.74 14.59
N GLN A 81 -0.08 9.89 14.34
CA GLN A 81 -0.59 10.80 15.36
C GLN A 81 -2.10 10.76 15.53
N GLY A 82 -2.74 9.68 15.06
CA GLY A 82 -4.19 9.47 15.05
C GLY A 82 -4.96 10.03 16.23
N GLN A 83 -5.01 9.28 17.34
CA GLN A 83 -5.69 9.70 18.56
C GLN A 83 -4.66 10.11 19.62
N LEU A 84 -4.74 11.34 20.12
CA LEU A 84 -4.05 11.74 21.35
C LEU A 84 -4.73 11.09 22.56
N ASN A 85 -3.97 10.35 23.35
CA ASN A 85 -4.41 9.69 24.56
C ASN A 85 -4.28 10.63 25.78
N ASP A 86 -4.97 10.30 26.87
CA ASP A 86 -4.94 11.10 28.12
C ASP A 86 -3.54 11.22 28.74
N ASP A 87 -2.64 10.28 28.45
CA ASP A 87 -1.25 10.28 28.93
C ASP A 87 -0.29 11.10 28.03
N GLY A 88 -0.82 11.74 26.98
CA GLY A 88 -0.04 12.52 26.01
C GLY A 88 0.64 11.70 24.92
N SER A 89 0.43 10.38 24.88
CA SER A 89 0.88 9.52 23.77
C SER A 89 -0.10 9.54 22.60
N TYR A 90 0.34 9.04 21.44
CA TYR A 90 -0.51 8.88 20.26
C TYR A 90 -0.79 7.40 19.98
N THR A 91 -2.03 7.10 19.61
CA THR A 91 -2.44 5.82 19.01
C THR A 91 -2.61 6.02 17.52
N SER A 92 -1.86 5.27 16.71
CA SER A 92 -1.94 5.38 15.26
C SER A 92 -3.30 4.93 14.73
N THR A 93 -3.77 5.59 13.68
CA THR A 93 -4.99 5.21 12.94
C THR A 93 -4.70 4.84 11.51
N ILE A 94 -5.41 3.84 10.99
CA ILE A 94 -5.34 3.46 9.58
C ILE A 94 -6.32 4.35 8.81
N LEU A 95 -5.78 5.19 7.93
CA LEU A 95 -6.54 6.09 7.06
C LEU A 95 -6.98 5.37 5.78
N VAL A 96 -6.12 4.53 5.22
CA VAL A 96 -6.39 3.66 4.08
C VAL A 96 -5.94 2.25 4.44
N ASN A 97 -6.82 1.27 4.30
CA ASN A 97 -6.54 -0.12 4.65
C ASN A 97 -6.50 -0.99 3.40
N LYS A 98 -5.30 -1.36 2.95
CA LYS A 98 -5.07 -2.31 1.85
C LYS A 98 -5.91 -2.02 0.60
N GLU A 99 -5.95 -0.76 0.18
CA GLU A 99 -6.65 -0.39 -1.04
C GLU A 99 -5.84 -0.82 -2.28
N LEU A 100 -6.50 -1.30 -3.33
CA LEU A 100 -5.83 -1.67 -4.58
C LEU A 100 -5.12 -0.46 -5.18
N LEU A 101 -3.79 -0.55 -5.31
CA LEU A 101 -2.98 0.49 -5.90
C LEU A 101 -2.69 0.20 -7.38
N GLY A 102 -2.43 -1.05 -7.72
CA GLY A 102 -2.18 -1.47 -9.09
C GLY A 102 -2.12 -2.98 -9.26
N GLN A 103 -2.15 -3.41 -10.53
CA GLN A 103 -1.96 -4.80 -10.92
C GLN A 103 -1.08 -4.88 -12.17
N GLY A 104 -0.38 -6.00 -12.33
CA GLY A 104 0.53 -6.23 -13.46
C GLY A 104 1.00 -7.67 -13.54
N LEU A 105 1.74 -7.98 -14.60
CA LEU A 105 2.30 -9.31 -14.79
C LEU A 105 3.38 -9.57 -13.74
N ALA A 106 3.42 -10.79 -13.22
CA ALA A 106 4.43 -11.26 -12.29
C ALA A 106 5.85 -10.97 -12.81
N GLY A 107 6.68 -10.34 -11.99
CA GLY A 107 8.03 -9.87 -12.31
C GLY A 107 8.10 -8.54 -13.04
N SER A 108 6.99 -7.90 -13.41
CA SER A 108 7.01 -6.57 -14.04
C SER A 108 7.12 -5.47 -12.99
N ALA A 109 7.66 -4.31 -13.41
CA ALA A 109 7.58 -3.10 -12.61
C ALA A 109 6.13 -2.57 -12.56
N PRO A 110 5.78 -1.74 -11.55
CA PRO A 110 4.55 -0.96 -11.53
C PRO A 110 4.42 -0.10 -12.79
N SER A 111 3.19 0.11 -13.26
CA SER A 111 2.94 1.01 -14.37
C SER A 111 3.08 2.48 -13.91
N GLU A 112 3.17 3.39 -14.89
CA GLU A 112 3.10 4.82 -14.62
C GLU A 112 1.79 5.20 -13.92
N GLU A 113 0.68 4.57 -14.30
CA GLU A 113 -0.63 4.77 -13.67
C GLU A 113 -0.63 4.36 -12.19
N THR A 114 -0.05 3.19 -11.86
CA THR A 114 0.11 2.75 -10.47
C THR A 114 0.98 3.72 -9.67
N SER A 115 2.09 4.19 -10.27
CA SER A 115 3.01 5.12 -9.65
C SER A 115 2.36 6.49 -9.40
N GLN A 116 1.59 6.98 -10.37
CA GLN A 116 0.85 8.23 -10.25
C GLN A 116 -0.26 8.13 -9.22
N LYS A 117 -1.04 7.03 -9.21
CA LYS A 117 -2.07 6.79 -8.18
C LYS A 117 -1.45 6.83 -6.78
N TYR A 118 -0.28 6.23 -6.59
CA TYR A 118 0.41 6.25 -5.30
C TYR A 118 0.81 7.68 -4.88
N ALA A 119 1.39 8.44 -5.81
CA ALA A 119 1.76 9.82 -5.59
C ALA A 119 0.53 10.71 -5.27
N ASP A 120 -0.59 10.50 -5.98
CA ASP A 120 -1.83 11.25 -5.80
C ASP A 120 -2.48 10.97 -4.45
N MET A 121 -2.52 9.71 -4.01
CA MET A 121 -3.02 9.35 -2.67
C MET A 121 -2.19 10.03 -1.57
N ILE A 122 -0.86 10.04 -1.68
CA ILE A 122 0.01 10.74 -0.73
C ILE A 122 -0.24 12.25 -0.79
N LYS A 123 -0.41 12.81 -1.99
CA LYS A 123 -0.69 14.23 -2.19
C LYS A 123 -2.03 14.64 -1.56
N GLU A 124 -3.07 13.82 -1.69
CA GLU A 124 -4.38 14.08 -1.08
C GLU A 124 -4.27 14.30 0.42
N TYR A 125 -3.48 13.48 1.12
CA TYR A 125 -3.27 13.67 2.56
C TYR A 125 -2.39 14.88 2.88
N ARG A 126 -1.38 15.18 2.06
CA ARG A 126 -0.62 16.44 2.22
C ARG A 126 -1.51 17.67 2.08
N ASP A 127 -2.44 17.65 1.13
CA ASP A 127 -3.40 18.73 0.93
C ASP A 127 -4.39 18.85 2.12
N LYS A 128 -4.64 17.75 2.85
CA LYS A 128 -5.40 17.72 4.11
C LYS A 128 -4.60 18.15 5.34
N GLY A 129 -3.35 18.57 5.18
CA GLY A 129 -2.52 19.06 6.29
C GLY A 129 -1.52 18.05 6.85
N TYR A 130 -1.51 16.81 6.36
CA TYR A 130 -0.56 15.79 6.80
C TYR A 130 0.85 16.03 6.25
N GLU A 131 1.85 15.55 7.00
CA GLU A 131 3.24 15.45 6.56
C GLU A 131 3.64 13.98 6.45
N VAL A 132 4.42 13.65 5.41
CA VAL A 132 4.92 12.27 5.23
C VAL A 132 6.08 12.02 6.18
N VAL A 133 5.93 11.00 7.03
CA VAL A 133 6.99 10.49 7.92
C VAL A 133 7.85 9.49 7.17
N SER A 134 7.22 8.52 6.53
CA SER A 134 7.88 7.53 5.68
C SER A 134 6.94 7.02 4.59
N LYS A 135 7.52 6.52 3.51
CA LYS A 135 6.81 5.80 2.46
C LYS A 135 7.69 4.65 1.97
N GLU A 136 7.08 3.52 1.69
CA GLU A 136 7.76 2.41 1.01
C GLU A 136 7.84 2.68 -0.50
N GLU A 137 8.89 2.18 -1.15
CA GLU A 137 8.99 2.24 -2.60
C GLU A 137 8.14 1.12 -3.22
N LEU A 138 7.58 1.36 -4.40
CA LEU A 138 6.73 0.37 -5.07
C LEU A 138 7.57 -0.84 -5.52
N PRO A 139 7.22 -2.07 -5.11
CA PRO A 139 7.95 -3.26 -5.51
C PRO A 139 7.62 -3.64 -6.96
N THR A 140 8.47 -4.45 -7.58
CA THR A 140 8.04 -5.26 -8.74
C THR A 140 6.98 -6.26 -8.29
N TYR A 141 6.02 -6.56 -9.17
CA TYR A 141 5.05 -7.62 -8.93
C TYR A 141 5.76 -8.95 -8.66
N ASP A 142 5.41 -9.64 -7.58
CA ASP A 142 6.07 -10.90 -7.22
C ASP A 142 5.48 -12.09 -8.00
N GLN A 143 5.62 -13.30 -7.47
CA GLN A 143 5.06 -14.54 -8.02
C GLN A 143 4.25 -15.31 -6.96
N ASP A 144 3.92 -14.66 -5.83
CA ASP A 144 3.21 -15.30 -4.72
C ASP A 144 1.70 -15.07 -4.84
N GLU A 145 1.00 -16.04 -5.40
CA GLU A 145 -0.46 -15.98 -5.54
C GLU A 145 -1.23 -16.08 -4.22
N THR A 146 -0.55 -16.40 -3.12
CA THR A 146 -1.20 -16.61 -1.82
C THR A 146 -1.15 -15.36 -0.94
N THR A 147 -0.28 -14.42 -1.27
CA THR A 147 -0.04 -13.22 -0.46
C THR A 147 0.01 -11.99 -1.35
N ASP A 148 -0.94 -11.06 -1.15
CA ASP A 148 -0.88 -9.76 -1.82
C ASP A 148 0.27 -8.91 -1.29
N GLN A 149 0.98 -8.23 -2.19
CA GLN A 149 1.96 -7.21 -1.83
C GLN A 149 1.26 -5.99 -1.23
N VAL A 150 1.79 -5.44 -0.15
CA VAL A 150 1.26 -4.23 0.49
C VAL A 150 2.41 -3.26 0.72
N VAL A 151 2.23 -2.02 0.28
CA VAL A 151 3.13 -0.90 0.61
C VAL A 151 2.50 0.00 1.67
N THR A 152 3.32 0.49 2.59
CA THR A 152 2.88 1.32 3.72
C THR A 152 3.40 2.74 3.61
N VAL A 153 2.54 3.71 3.94
CA VAL A 153 2.87 5.12 4.11
C VAL A 153 2.55 5.52 5.54
N HIS A 154 3.51 6.11 6.23
CA HIS A 154 3.30 6.73 7.53
C HIS A 154 3.25 8.24 7.41
N LEU A 155 2.22 8.82 8.00
CA LEU A 155 1.93 10.24 8.03
C LEU A 155 1.88 10.73 9.48
N LYS A 156 2.05 12.03 9.65
CA LYS A 156 1.80 12.75 10.89
C LYS A 156 1.04 14.03 10.58
N HIS A 157 0.51 14.67 11.60
CA HIS A 157 -0.15 15.95 11.45
C HIS A 157 0.87 17.07 11.22
N GLY A 158 0.59 17.93 10.23
CA GLY A 158 1.37 19.14 10.02
C GLY A 158 1.01 20.17 11.07
N THR A 159 1.98 20.81 11.71
CA THR A 159 1.71 21.82 12.74
C THR A 159 1.96 23.23 12.22
N THR A 160 1.29 24.21 12.82
CA THR A 160 1.58 25.63 12.70
C THR A 160 1.71 26.27 14.09
N THR A 161 2.45 27.37 14.19
CA THR A 161 2.59 28.11 15.45
C THR A 161 1.69 29.35 15.39
N GLN A 162 0.88 29.56 16.42
CA GLN A 162 0.04 30.73 16.58
C GLN A 162 0.42 31.47 17.87
N GLU A 163 0.36 32.80 17.83
CA GLU A 163 0.49 33.62 19.02
C GLU A 163 -0.88 33.91 19.62
N LYS A 164 -0.98 33.76 20.93
CA LYS A 164 -2.16 34.09 21.70
C LYS A 164 -1.81 35.15 22.73
N THR A 165 -2.49 36.28 22.65
CA THR A 165 -2.31 37.40 23.57
C THR A 165 -3.49 37.46 24.54
N VAL A 166 -3.18 37.54 25.82
CA VAL A 166 -4.17 37.74 26.90
C VAL A 166 -3.86 39.05 27.59
N ASP A 167 -4.85 39.94 27.59
CA ASP A 167 -4.78 41.21 28.30
C ASP A 167 -5.37 41.09 29.70
N LEU A 168 -4.60 41.54 30.70
CA LEU A 168 -5.02 41.62 32.10
C LEU A 168 -5.14 43.09 32.49
N THR A 169 -6.26 43.44 33.14
CA THR A 169 -6.44 44.77 33.72
C THR A 169 -6.43 44.66 35.24
N GLN A 170 -5.46 45.32 35.88
CA GLN A 170 -5.41 45.49 37.33
C GLN A 170 -6.06 46.82 37.71
N THR A 171 -7.09 46.76 38.55
CA THR A 171 -7.84 47.92 39.01
C THR A 171 -7.70 48.07 40.52
N VAL A 172 -7.25 49.22 40.98
CA VAL A 172 -7.18 49.58 42.41
C VAL A 172 -8.20 50.69 42.68
N THR A 173 -9.20 50.36 43.48
CA THR A 173 -10.21 51.32 43.96
C THR A 173 -9.88 51.75 45.38
N TYR A 174 -10.11 53.02 45.67
CA TYR A 174 -9.87 53.59 47.00
C TYR A 174 -11.24 53.88 47.63
N LYS A 175 -11.54 53.23 48.76
CA LYS A 175 -12.83 53.31 49.45
C LYS A 175 -12.69 53.95 50.82
N TYR A 176 -13.76 54.59 51.28
CA TYR A 176 -13.80 55.07 52.66
C TYR A 176 -13.93 53.89 53.62
N LYS A 177 -13.35 54.02 54.82
CA LYS A 177 -13.39 52.96 55.85
C LYS A 177 -14.76 52.85 56.53
N ASP A 178 -15.53 53.94 56.53
CA ASP A 178 -16.86 53.98 57.14
C ASP A 178 -17.89 53.32 56.21
N GLY A 179 -18.76 52.48 56.77
CA GLY A 179 -19.78 51.76 56.00
C GLY A 179 -20.90 52.65 55.44
N ILE A 180 -20.84 53.97 55.64
CA ILE A 180 -21.86 54.94 55.21
C ILE A 180 -21.65 55.35 53.74
N HIS A 181 -20.39 55.41 53.27
CA HIS A 181 -20.01 55.81 51.91
C HIS A 181 -19.46 54.63 51.08
N ALA A 182 -19.99 53.42 51.31
CA ALA A 182 -19.45 52.17 50.75
C ALA A 182 -19.36 52.16 49.20
N GLU A 183 -20.27 52.85 48.52
CA GLU A 183 -20.31 52.92 47.06
C GLU A 183 -19.46 54.05 46.46
N GLU A 184 -19.00 55.01 47.27
CA GLU A 184 -18.19 56.14 46.80
C GLU A 184 -16.69 55.82 46.84
N ASN A 185 -15.91 56.38 45.90
CA ASN A 185 -14.46 56.27 45.91
C ASN A 185 -13.84 57.51 46.57
N THR A 186 -12.83 57.32 47.42
CA THR A 186 -12.06 58.40 48.08
C THR A 186 -11.09 59.10 47.13
N ALA A 187 -10.74 58.44 46.03
CA ALA A 187 -9.82 58.92 45.02
C ALA A 187 -10.14 58.26 43.67
N PRO A 188 -9.66 58.84 42.54
CA PRO A 188 -9.77 58.20 41.24
C PRO A 188 -9.20 56.77 41.24
N THR A 189 -9.89 55.85 40.59
CA THR A 189 -9.43 54.48 40.41
C THR A 189 -8.13 54.45 39.62
N TYR A 190 -7.13 53.71 40.12
CA TYR A 190 -5.91 53.45 39.38
C TYR A 190 -6.07 52.17 38.56
N THR A 191 -5.77 52.23 37.27
CA THR A 191 -5.85 51.08 36.38
C THR A 191 -4.53 50.89 35.66
N LYS A 192 -4.03 49.66 35.63
CA LYS A 192 -2.85 49.27 34.85
C LYS A 192 -3.17 48.05 34.00
N LYS A 193 -2.79 48.11 32.72
CA LYS A 193 -2.94 47.01 31.77
C LYS A 193 -1.62 46.26 31.65
N TYR A 194 -1.71 44.94 31.60
CA TYR A 194 -0.63 44.02 31.27
C TYR A 194 -1.07 43.19 30.07
N SER A 195 -0.12 42.87 29.20
CA SER A 195 -0.36 42.00 28.05
C SER A 195 0.66 40.87 28.11
N PHE A 196 0.17 39.63 27.99
CA PHE A 196 0.99 38.44 27.98
C PHE A 196 0.77 37.71 26.66
N THR A 197 1.85 37.40 25.97
CA THR A 197 1.82 36.66 24.70
C THR A 197 2.44 35.29 24.91
N ALA A 198 1.74 34.25 24.48
CA ALA A 198 2.22 32.87 24.47
C ALA A 198 2.13 32.30 23.04
N THR A 199 3.03 31.38 22.71
CA THR A 199 3.00 30.63 21.45
C THR A 199 2.31 29.28 21.67
N GLU A 200 1.26 28.99 20.91
CA GLU A 200 0.58 27.69 20.87
C GLU A 200 0.93 26.99 19.54
N THR A 201 1.18 25.68 19.58
CA THR A 201 1.33 24.86 18.38
C THR A 201 -0.02 24.21 18.11
N VAL A 202 -0.54 24.41 16.90
CA VAL A 202 -1.86 23.93 16.48
C VAL A 202 -1.67 23.02 15.27
N ASP A 203 -2.50 22.00 15.20
CA ASP A 203 -2.68 21.19 14.00
C ASP A 203 -3.14 22.05 12.81
N ARG A 204 -2.79 21.66 11.59
CA ARG A 204 -3.16 22.40 10.36
C ARG A 204 -4.53 22.03 9.84
#